data_AF-A0A150QWW5-F1
#
_entry.id   AF-A0A150QWW5-F1
#
_cell.length_a   1.000
_cell.length_b   1.000
_cell.length_c   1.000
_cell.angle_alpha   90.00
_cell.angle_beta   90.00
_cell.angle_gamma   90.00
#
_symmetry.space_group_name_H-M   'P 1'
#
loop_
_entity.id
_entity.type
_entity.pdbx_description
1 polymer ?
#
loop_
_entity_poly.entity_id
_entity_poly.type
_entity_poly.pdbx_seq_one_letter_code
_entity_poly.pdbx_strand_id
1 'polypeptide(L)'
;MSPMKVGGSFLITVTALLACGCASSSPLSPSTPEGLGERSSSMGGSGMAAGAPAPAAAAPAPARPRARSYPKEELQRVARVASARCKKANAPSDSACLLNEAAPFLKFRPEDPDCRYVSGTAISVAECSDFNEGCQSVDPKDLDHQIEALQSAGKDCNREPTDYEREELLRLLGSN
;
A
#
# COMPACT_ATOMS: atom_id res chain seq x y z
N MET A 1 37.42 -48.81 -0.43
CA MET A 1 38.72 -48.13 -0.55
C MET A 1 38.47 -46.73 -1.09
N SER A 2 38.64 -45.71 -0.24
CA SER A 2 38.69 -44.31 -0.67
C SER A 2 39.96 -44.07 -1.49
N PRO A 3 40.01 -42.97 -2.26
CA PRO A 3 40.82 -41.86 -1.74
C PRO A 3 40.09 -40.52 -1.72
N MET A 4 40.39 -39.80 -0.64
CA MET A 4 40.05 -38.41 -0.34
C MET A 4 40.83 -37.44 -1.24
N LYS A 5 40.24 -36.27 -1.55
CA LYS A 5 40.95 -34.98 -1.75
C LYS A 5 39.92 -33.85 -1.67
N VAL A 6 39.71 -33.24 -0.49
CA VAL A 6 40.42 -32.08 0.07
C VAL A 6 40.44 -30.88 -0.90
N GLY A 7 39.83 -29.79 -0.43
CA GLY A 7 40.37 -28.45 -0.67
C GLY A 7 39.46 -27.54 -1.47
N GLY A 8 38.81 -26.60 -0.78
CA GLY A 8 38.08 -25.52 -1.43
C GLY A 8 37.51 -24.51 -0.47
N SER A 9 38.27 -24.12 0.56
CA SER A 9 37.93 -22.98 1.42
C SER A 9 37.99 -21.69 0.61
N PHE A 10 36.84 -21.24 0.08
CA PHE A 10 36.71 -19.87 -0.40
C PHE A 10 36.41 -18.94 0.79
N LEU A 11 37.48 -18.46 1.40
CA LEU A 11 37.46 -17.24 2.21
C LEU A 11 37.15 -16.07 1.27
N ILE A 12 35.91 -15.60 1.26
CA ILE A 12 35.56 -14.32 0.65
C ILE A 12 35.61 -13.27 1.75
N THR A 13 36.79 -12.67 1.90
CA THR A 13 36.99 -11.43 2.64
C THR A 13 36.52 -10.28 1.75
N VAL A 14 35.27 -9.80 1.94
CA VAL A 14 34.87 -8.49 1.39
C VAL A 14 34.97 -7.46 2.51
N THR A 15 36.13 -6.82 2.57
CA THR A 15 36.31 -5.55 3.26
C THR A 15 35.94 -4.44 2.28
N ALA A 16 34.82 -3.75 2.50
CA ALA A 16 34.54 -2.48 1.87
C ALA A 16 33.93 -1.53 2.91
N LEU A 17 34.85 -0.80 3.56
CA LEU A 17 34.56 0.45 4.27
C LEU A 17 34.10 1.49 3.23
N LEU A 18 32.88 1.99 3.37
CA LEU A 18 32.47 3.24 2.74
C LEU A 18 31.88 4.14 3.82
N ALA A 19 32.75 5.03 4.29
CA ALA A 19 32.45 6.10 5.20
C ALA A 19 31.82 7.30 4.46
N CYS A 20 31.03 8.05 5.23
CA CYS A 20 30.72 9.47 5.05
C CYS A 20 29.91 9.91 3.83
N GLY A 21 28.66 10.28 4.11
CA GLY A 21 27.81 11.11 3.26
C GLY A 21 26.77 11.88 4.08
N CYS A 22 27.21 12.61 5.11
CA CYS A 22 26.38 13.62 5.76
C CYS A 22 26.33 14.88 4.87
N ALA A 23 25.18 15.18 4.31
CA ALA A 23 24.83 16.52 3.82
C ALA A 23 23.38 16.78 4.25
N SER A 24 23.17 17.44 5.38
CA SER A 24 23.13 18.90 5.52
C SER A 24 21.82 19.49 4.97
N SER A 25 20.92 19.81 5.91
CA SER A 25 19.93 20.87 5.76
C SER A 25 19.73 21.50 7.14
N SER A 26 20.63 22.41 7.48
CA SER A 26 20.47 23.41 8.55
C SER A 26 19.90 24.70 7.91
N PRO A 27 19.48 25.72 8.67
CA PRO A 27 18.84 25.74 9.99
C PRO A 27 17.53 26.54 9.97
N LEU A 28 16.79 26.53 11.09
CA LEU A 28 15.91 27.65 11.44
C LEU A 28 16.72 28.95 11.39
N SER A 29 16.19 30.00 10.78
CA SER A 29 16.63 31.36 11.09
C SER A 29 15.45 32.28 11.35
N PRO A 30 15.46 32.97 12.50
CA PRO A 30 14.49 33.97 12.91
C PRO A 30 14.87 35.32 12.29
N SER A 31 13.89 36.21 12.11
CA SER A 31 14.14 37.65 11.96
C SER A 31 12.88 38.43 12.33
N THR A 32 12.75 38.75 13.61
CA THR A 32 12.28 40.09 14.02
C THR A 32 13.46 41.03 13.92
N PRO A 33 13.23 42.30 13.53
CA PRO A 33 13.36 43.33 14.55
C PRO A 33 12.20 44.32 14.56
N GLU A 34 12.08 44.94 15.73
CA GLU A 34 11.18 46.00 16.12
C GLU A 34 10.94 47.08 15.06
N GLY A 35 9.67 47.37 14.83
CA GLY A 35 9.20 48.61 14.21
C GLY A 35 8.05 49.15 15.07
N LEU A 36 8.37 50.15 15.89
CA LEU A 36 7.42 50.94 16.66
C LEU A 36 6.31 51.51 15.77
N GLY A 37 5.07 51.32 16.24
CA GLY A 37 4.00 52.29 16.05
C GLY A 37 2.94 51.94 15.01
N GLU A 38 1.76 51.56 15.47
CA GLU A 38 0.54 52.06 14.85
C GLU A 38 -0.56 52.27 15.90
N ARG A 39 -0.70 53.53 16.33
CA ARG A 39 -1.97 54.04 16.86
C ARG A 39 -2.24 55.37 16.16
N SER A 40 -3.15 55.30 15.19
CA SER A 40 -4.02 56.35 14.65
C SER A 40 -3.45 57.78 14.52
N SER A 41 -3.45 58.31 13.29
CA SER A 41 -4.51 59.23 12.84
C SER A 41 -4.30 59.76 11.41
N SER A 42 -5.40 59.71 10.66
CA SER A 42 -5.97 60.72 9.76
C SER A 42 -5.28 61.17 8.46
N MET A 43 -6.16 61.19 7.44
CA MET A 43 -6.34 62.17 6.36
C MET A 43 -5.64 61.93 5.01
N GLY A 44 -6.48 61.57 4.04
CA GLY A 44 -6.61 62.34 2.79
C GLY A 44 -5.98 61.69 1.56
N GLY A 45 -6.81 61.39 0.56
CA GLY A 45 -6.30 61.18 -0.81
C GLY A 45 -7.15 60.24 -1.65
N SER A 46 -8.07 60.83 -2.41
CA SER A 46 -8.97 60.18 -3.37
C SER A 46 -8.24 59.40 -4.47
N GLY A 47 -8.79 58.24 -4.83
CA GLY A 47 -8.38 57.47 -6.01
C GLY A 47 -9.29 56.28 -6.26
N MET A 48 -10.47 56.53 -6.85
CA MET A 48 -11.31 55.46 -7.40
C MET A 48 -10.67 54.92 -8.68
N ALA A 49 -10.38 53.62 -8.70
CA ALA A 49 -10.27 52.85 -9.94
C ALA A 49 -10.96 51.51 -9.70
N ALA A 50 -12.12 51.34 -10.33
CA ALA A 50 -12.90 50.12 -10.33
C ALA A 50 -12.13 49.03 -11.08
N GLY A 51 -11.52 48.10 -10.33
CA GLY A 51 -11.00 46.84 -10.86
C GLY A 51 -12.13 45.82 -10.95
N ALA A 52 -12.33 45.26 -12.14
CA ALA A 52 -13.31 44.23 -12.45
C ALA A 52 -13.27 43.03 -11.46
N PRO A 53 -14.40 42.34 -11.20
CA PRO A 53 -14.37 41.15 -10.36
C PRO A 53 -13.47 40.10 -10.98
N ALA A 54 -12.47 39.64 -10.22
CA ALA A 54 -11.67 38.49 -10.58
C ALA A 54 -12.58 37.29 -10.82
N PRO A 55 -12.35 36.47 -11.86
CA PRO A 55 -13.13 35.26 -12.05
C PRO A 55 -13.00 34.40 -10.79
N ALA A 56 -14.14 34.08 -10.18
CA ALA A 56 -14.20 33.16 -9.05
C ALA A 56 -13.46 31.89 -9.46
N ALA A 57 -12.32 31.63 -8.81
CA ALA A 57 -11.61 30.38 -8.97
C ALA A 57 -12.61 29.26 -8.69
N ALA A 58 -12.84 28.41 -9.70
CA ALA A 58 -13.69 27.25 -9.54
C ALA A 58 -13.20 26.50 -8.29
N ALA A 59 -14.07 26.37 -7.30
CA ALA A 59 -13.76 25.59 -6.11
C ALA A 59 -13.26 24.21 -6.59
N PRO A 60 -12.13 23.72 -6.05
CA PRO A 60 -11.62 22.41 -6.44
C PRO A 60 -12.76 21.41 -6.27
N ALA A 61 -13.07 20.68 -7.35
CA ALA A 61 -14.07 19.63 -7.32
C ALA A 61 -13.75 18.71 -6.11
N PRO A 62 -14.76 18.33 -5.31
CA PRO A 62 -14.52 17.47 -4.16
C PRO A 62 -13.77 16.23 -4.64
N ALA A 63 -12.60 15.99 -4.03
CA ALA A 63 -11.79 14.83 -4.34
C ALA A 63 -12.68 13.60 -4.26
N ARG A 64 -12.85 12.89 -5.38
CA ARG A 64 -13.58 11.61 -5.39
C ARG A 64 -12.99 10.75 -4.27
N PRO A 65 -13.82 10.06 -3.45
CA PRO A 65 -13.31 9.13 -2.45
C PRO A 65 -12.34 8.17 -3.13
N ARG A 66 -11.09 8.15 -2.67
CA ARG A 66 -10.07 7.26 -3.23
C ARG A 66 -10.51 5.81 -2.96
N ALA A 67 -10.73 5.08 -4.06
CA ALA A 67 -10.98 3.63 -4.21
C ALA A 67 -11.85 2.94 -3.14
N ARG A 68 -13.10 2.63 -3.50
CA ARG A 68 -13.97 1.66 -2.80
C ARG A 68 -13.64 0.19 -3.14
N SER A 69 -12.43 -0.06 -3.62
CA SER A 69 -12.02 -1.34 -4.20
C SER A 69 -10.52 -1.53 -4.08
N TYR A 70 -10.09 -2.78 -4.10
CA TYR A 70 -8.68 -3.10 -4.18
C TYR A 70 -8.01 -2.49 -5.42
N PRO A 71 -6.76 -2.01 -5.32
CA PRO A 71 -6.01 -1.57 -6.48
C PRO A 71 -5.70 -2.76 -7.40
N LYS A 72 -5.49 -2.47 -8.69
CA LYS A 72 -5.31 -3.49 -9.73
C LYS A 72 -4.14 -4.43 -9.43
N GLU A 73 -3.06 -3.91 -8.87
CA GLU A 73 -1.87 -4.69 -8.53
C GLU A 73 -2.17 -5.73 -7.44
N GLU A 74 -2.99 -5.38 -6.45
CA GLU A 74 -3.44 -6.33 -5.43
C GLU A 74 -4.39 -7.38 -6.03
N LEU A 75 -5.31 -6.98 -6.90
CA LEU A 75 -6.20 -7.91 -7.62
C LEU A 75 -5.41 -8.87 -8.53
N GLN A 76 -4.33 -8.43 -9.16
CA GLN A 76 -3.44 -9.29 -9.95
C GLN A 76 -2.74 -10.35 -9.08
N ARG A 77 -2.26 -9.97 -7.90
CA ARG A 77 -1.64 -10.90 -6.96
C ARG A 77 -2.67 -11.94 -6.48
N VAL A 78 -3.87 -11.50 -6.10
CA VAL A 78 -4.97 -12.39 -5.71
C VAL A 78 -5.34 -13.34 -6.84
N ALA A 79 -5.50 -12.85 -8.08
CA ALA A 79 -5.80 -13.66 -9.25
C ALA A 79 -4.76 -14.77 -9.48
N ARG A 80 -3.47 -14.41 -9.36
CA ARG A 80 -2.35 -15.35 -9.50
C ARG A 80 -2.39 -16.45 -8.44
N VAL A 81 -2.57 -16.08 -7.17
CA VAL A 81 -2.71 -17.02 -6.05
C VAL A 81 -3.92 -17.93 -6.25
N ALA A 82 -5.09 -17.36 -6.56
CA ALA A 82 -6.32 -18.12 -6.77
C ALA A 82 -6.17 -19.16 -7.90
N SER A 83 -5.57 -18.77 -9.02
CA SER A 83 -5.30 -19.68 -10.14
C SER A 83 -4.37 -20.82 -9.77
N ALA A 84 -3.30 -20.52 -9.02
CA ALA A 84 -2.36 -21.56 -8.58
C ALA A 84 -3.02 -22.55 -7.63
N ARG A 85 -3.90 -22.08 -6.73
CA ARG A 85 -4.64 -22.92 -5.80
C ARG A 85 -5.69 -23.79 -6.49
N CYS A 86 -6.47 -23.23 -7.42
CA CYS A 86 -7.38 -23.99 -8.27
C CYS A 86 -6.64 -25.11 -9.02
N LYS A 87 -5.48 -24.80 -9.61
CA LYS A 87 -4.64 -25.79 -10.29
C LYS A 87 -4.13 -26.86 -9.33
N LYS A 88 -3.67 -26.49 -8.14
CA LYS A 88 -3.17 -27.42 -7.10
C LYS A 88 -4.27 -28.35 -6.58
N ALA A 89 -5.51 -27.87 -6.52
CA ALA A 89 -6.68 -28.64 -6.15
C ALA A 89 -7.18 -29.58 -7.25
N ASN A 90 -6.57 -29.56 -8.45
CA ASN A 90 -7.08 -30.21 -9.66
C ASN A 90 -8.55 -29.84 -9.98
N ALA A 91 -8.97 -28.64 -9.58
CA ALA A 91 -10.29 -28.12 -9.90
C ALA A 91 -10.29 -27.52 -11.31
N PRO A 92 -11.44 -27.52 -12.00
CA PRO A 92 -11.61 -26.66 -13.17
C PRO A 92 -11.26 -25.22 -12.76
N SER A 93 -10.42 -24.54 -13.55
CA SER A 93 -10.15 -23.11 -13.35
C SER A 93 -11.31 -22.27 -13.88
N ASP A 94 -12.52 -22.62 -13.47
CA ASP A 94 -13.74 -21.89 -13.78
C ASP A 94 -13.90 -20.70 -12.84
N SER A 95 -14.84 -19.82 -13.16
CA SER A 95 -15.12 -18.62 -12.38
C SER A 95 -15.48 -18.94 -10.92
N ALA A 96 -16.13 -20.07 -10.66
CA ALA A 96 -16.49 -20.48 -9.31
C ALA A 96 -15.26 -20.81 -8.46
N CYS A 97 -14.33 -21.62 -8.97
CA CYS A 97 -13.10 -21.92 -8.24
C CYS A 97 -12.29 -20.65 -7.97
N LEU A 98 -12.11 -19.82 -9.00
CA LEU A 98 -11.31 -18.61 -8.91
C LEU A 98 -11.85 -17.63 -7.86
N LEU A 99 -13.17 -17.41 -7.85
CA LEU A 99 -13.80 -16.52 -6.88
C LEU A 99 -13.77 -17.10 -5.46
N ASN A 100 -13.90 -18.42 -5.30
CA ASN A 100 -13.80 -19.09 -4.01
C ASN A 100 -12.39 -18.98 -3.42
N GLU A 101 -11.35 -19.21 -4.23
CA GLU A 101 -9.96 -19.08 -3.78
C GLU A 101 -9.53 -17.62 -3.56
N ALA A 102 -10.18 -16.66 -4.24
CA ALA A 102 -9.94 -15.24 -4.04
C ALA A 102 -10.64 -14.65 -2.80
N ALA A 103 -11.79 -15.21 -2.40
CA ALA A 103 -12.64 -14.67 -1.33
C ALA A 103 -11.91 -14.42 0.00
N PRO A 104 -10.99 -15.29 0.49
CA PRO A 104 -10.27 -15.06 1.74
C PRO A 104 -9.42 -13.79 1.76
N PHE A 105 -8.99 -13.31 0.59
CA PHE A 105 -8.19 -12.09 0.46
C PHE A 105 -9.07 -10.86 0.29
N LEU A 106 -10.18 -10.98 -0.44
CA LEU A 106 -11.06 -9.85 -0.73
C LEU A 106 -12.09 -9.54 0.35
N LYS A 107 -12.22 -10.41 1.36
CA LYS A 107 -13.15 -10.20 2.47
C LYS A 107 -12.78 -9.01 3.34
N PHE A 108 -11.55 -8.48 3.27
CA PHE A 108 -11.14 -7.35 4.07
C PHE A 108 -11.56 -6.02 3.42
N ARG A 109 -12.00 -5.05 4.22
CA ARG A 109 -12.37 -3.71 3.71
C ARG A 109 -11.12 -2.93 3.23
N PRO A 110 -11.00 -2.56 1.94
CA PRO A 110 -9.84 -1.82 1.44
C PRO A 110 -9.82 -0.35 1.89
N GLU A 111 -10.95 0.20 2.32
CA GLU A 111 -11.07 1.57 2.83
C GLU A 111 -10.49 1.72 4.24
N ASP A 112 -10.42 0.61 4.98
CA ASP A 112 -9.88 0.58 6.33
C ASP A 112 -8.41 0.16 6.30
N PRO A 113 -7.47 1.01 6.77
CA PRO A 113 -6.04 0.72 6.71
C PRO A 113 -5.62 -0.57 7.43
N ASP A 114 -6.23 -0.88 8.58
CA ASP A 114 -5.83 -2.07 9.36
C ASP A 114 -6.36 -3.34 8.69
N CYS A 115 -7.61 -3.29 8.19
CA CYS A 115 -8.18 -4.41 7.43
C CYS A 115 -7.39 -4.65 6.13
N ARG A 116 -7.01 -3.58 5.43
CA ARG A 116 -6.20 -3.66 4.21
C ARG A 116 -4.79 -4.18 4.49
N TYR A 117 -4.19 -3.79 5.61
CA TYR A 117 -2.89 -4.31 6.01
C TYR A 117 -2.93 -5.83 6.18
N VAL A 118 -3.94 -6.36 6.90
CA VAL A 118 -4.14 -7.81 7.06
C VAL A 118 -4.38 -8.51 5.72
N SER A 119 -5.16 -7.89 4.83
CA SER A 119 -5.33 -8.39 3.45
C SER A 119 -3.99 -8.51 2.72
N GLY A 120 -3.14 -7.49 2.81
CA GLY A 120 -1.81 -7.47 2.19
C GLY A 120 -0.89 -8.55 2.75
N THR A 121 -0.89 -8.71 4.09
CA THR A 121 -0.16 -9.79 4.78
C THR A 121 -0.65 -11.16 4.33
N ALA A 122 -1.97 -11.37 4.24
CA ALA A 122 -2.55 -12.64 3.78
C ALA A 122 -2.11 -13.00 2.36
N ILE A 123 -2.10 -12.04 1.44
CA ILE A 123 -1.62 -12.26 0.07
C ILE A 123 -0.11 -12.60 0.08
N SER A 124 0.70 -11.88 0.86
CA SER A 124 2.15 -12.15 0.95
C SER A 124 2.47 -13.53 1.56
N VAL A 125 1.71 -13.95 2.58
CA VAL A 125 1.82 -15.31 3.15
C VAL A 125 1.48 -16.35 2.08
N ALA A 126 0.40 -16.13 1.32
CA ALA A 126 0.02 -17.02 0.23
C ALA A 126 1.11 -17.12 -0.84
N GLU A 127 1.69 -15.99 -1.26
CA GLU A 127 2.76 -15.95 -2.25
C GLU A 127 4.02 -16.67 -1.79
N CYS A 128 4.38 -16.53 -0.52
CA CYS A 128 5.44 -17.34 0.06
C CYS A 128 5.11 -18.83 0.01
N SER A 129 3.91 -19.23 0.43
CA SER A 129 3.55 -20.65 0.51
C SER A 129 3.35 -21.32 -0.86
N ASP A 130 2.81 -20.60 -1.84
CA ASP A 130 2.40 -21.15 -3.13
C ASP A 130 3.48 -20.96 -4.21
N PHE A 131 4.35 -19.94 -4.07
CA PHE A 131 5.39 -19.61 -5.06
C PHE A 131 6.82 -19.50 -4.48
N ASN A 132 7.00 -19.60 -3.16
CA ASN A 132 8.29 -19.34 -2.49
C ASN A 132 8.82 -17.90 -2.73
N GLU A 133 7.90 -16.95 -2.94
CA GLU A 133 8.19 -15.53 -3.15
C GLU A 133 8.08 -14.75 -1.83
N GLY A 134 9.04 -13.87 -1.52
CA GLY A 134 8.92 -12.96 -0.36
C GLY A 134 8.95 -13.62 1.03
N CYS A 135 9.32 -14.91 1.12
CA CYS A 135 9.29 -15.67 2.38
C CYS A 135 10.18 -15.13 3.52
N GLN A 136 11.22 -14.36 3.20
CA GLN A 136 12.07 -13.73 4.23
C GLN A 136 11.42 -12.49 4.88
N SER A 137 10.41 -11.92 4.23
CA SER A 137 9.72 -10.69 4.65
C SER A 137 8.35 -10.94 5.26
N VAL A 138 7.94 -12.19 5.44
CA VAL A 138 6.61 -12.54 5.94
C VAL A 138 6.68 -13.68 6.94
N ASP A 139 6.04 -13.51 8.09
CA ASP A 139 5.82 -14.56 9.08
C ASP A 139 4.33 -14.92 9.10
N PRO A 140 3.93 -16.16 8.79
CA PRO A 140 2.54 -16.59 8.88
C PRO A 140 1.91 -16.36 10.27
N LYS A 141 2.70 -16.42 11.35
CA LYS A 141 2.18 -16.16 12.71
C LYS A 141 1.80 -14.70 12.92
N ASP A 142 2.47 -13.78 12.24
CA ASP A 142 2.14 -12.36 12.31
C ASP A 142 0.74 -12.11 11.72
N LEU A 143 0.37 -12.83 10.64
CA LEU A 143 -1.00 -12.77 10.11
C LEU A 143 -2.05 -13.20 11.14
N ASP A 144 -1.80 -14.30 11.86
CA ASP A 144 -2.71 -14.80 12.90
C ASP A 144 -2.85 -13.79 14.04
N HIS A 145 -1.73 -13.23 14.51
CA HIS A 145 -1.71 -12.19 15.54
C HIS A 145 -2.45 -10.92 15.10
N GLN A 146 -2.30 -10.50 13.84
CA GLN A 146 -3.03 -9.35 13.29
C GLN A 146 -4.53 -9.60 13.24
N ILE A 147 -4.97 -10.80 12.82
CA ILE A 147 -6.40 -11.16 12.79
C ILE A 147 -6.98 -11.16 14.21
N GLU A 148 -6.27 -11.75 15.18
CA GLU A 148 -6.68 -11.77 16.59
C GLU A 148 -6.75 -10.35 17.17
N ALA A 149 -5.78 -9.48 16.83
CA ALA A 149 -5.78 -8.09 17.25
C ALA A 149 -7.00 -7.32 16.72
N LEU A 150 -7.38 -7.52 15.46
CA LEU A 150 -8.60 -6.91 14.90
C LEU A 150 -9.87 -7.41 15.58
N GLN A 151 -9.96 -8.72 15.83
CA GLN A 151 -11.12 -9.32 16.48
C GLN A 151 -11.27 -8.86 17.93
N SER A 152 -10.17 -8.82 18.69
CA SER A 152 -10.15 -8.34 20.08
C SER A 152 -10.46 -6.84 20.18
N ALA A 153 -10.11 -6.05 19.16
CA ALA A 153 -10.51 -4.65 19.05
C ALA A 153 -11.99 -4.45 18.63
N GLY A 154 -12.75 -5.53 18.40
CA GLY A 154 -14.14 -5.46 17.94
C GLY A 154 -14.28 -4.91 16.52
N LYS A 155 -13.22 -4.97 15.73
CA LYS A 155 -13.17 -4.38 14.39
C LYS A 155 -13.67 -5.39 13.36
N ASP A 156 -14.83 -5.08 12.78
CA ASP A 156 -15.38 -5.89 11.70
C ASP A 156 -14.67 -5.55 10.38
N CYS A 157 -13.75 -6.40 9.93
CA CYS A 157 -13.11 -6.21 8.64
C CYS A 157 -13.80 -6.95 7.50
N ASN A 158 -14.80 -7.79 7.78
CA ASN A 158 -15.42 -8.62 6.76
C ASN A 158 -16.36 -7.81 5.88
N ARG A 159 -16.30 -8.08 4.58
CA ARG A 159 -17.22 -7.63 3.57
C ARG A 159 -17.32 -8.69 2.46
N GLU A 160 -18.36 -8.58 1.65
CA GLU A 160 -18.36 -9.29 0.38
C GLU A 160 -17.46 -8.56 -0.64
N PRO A 161 -16.79 -9.28 -1.54
CA PRO A 161 -16.20 -8.70 -2.74
C PRO A 161 -17.26 -7.89 -3.51
N THR A 162 -16.86 -6.79 -4.14
CA THR A 162 -17.77 -6.04 -5.02
C THR A 162 -17.89 -6.73 -6.38
N ASP A 163 -18.97 -6.45 -7.12
CA ASP A 163 -19.12 -6.95 -8.50
C ASP A 163 -17.93 -6.53 -9.37
N TYR A 164 -17.47 -5.29 -9.22
CA TYR A 164 -16.29 -4.78 -9.90
C TYR A 164 -15.03 -5.64 -9.64
N GLU A 165 -14.79 -6.03 -8.39
CA GLU A 165 -13.61 -6.84 -8.05
C GLU A 165 -13.73 -8.27 -8.56
N ARG A 166 -14.94 -8.85 -8.54
CA ARG A 166 -15.21 -10.15 -9.14
C ARG A 166 -14.96 -10.13 -10.65
N GLU A 167 -15.55 -9.16 -11.34
CA GLU A 167 -15.39 -8.97 -12.78
C GLU A 167 -13.93 -8.70 -13.16
N GLU A 168 -13.23 -7.82 -12.44
CA GLU A 168 -11.83 -7.50 -12.70
C GLU A 168 -10.92 -8.72 -12.47
N LEU A 169 -11.17 -9.53 -11.42
CA LEU A 169 -10.44 -10.79 -11.20
C LEU A 169 -10.61 -11.75 -12.37
N LEU A 170 -11.86 -11.98 -12.80
CA LEU A 170 -12.16 -12.89 -13.92
C LEU A 170 -11.51 -12.38 -15.22
N ARG A 171 -11.61 -11.07 -15.48
CA ARG A 171 -10.95 -10.40 -16.61
C ARG A 171 -9.43 -10.57 -16.60
N LEU A 172 -8.79 -10.43 -15.43
CA LEU A 172 -7.34 -10.61 -15.27
C LEU A 172 -6.89 -12.06 -15.56
N LEU A 173 -7.79 -13.02 -15.41
CA LEU A 173 -7.55 -14.44 -15.60
C LEU A 173 -7.97 -14.96 -16.98
N GLY A 174 -8.46 -14.07 -17.85
CA GLY A 174 -8.97 -14.45 -19.17
C GLY A 174 -10.24 -15.31 -19.10
N SER A 175 -10.89 -15.36 -17.94
CA SER A 175 -12.17 -16.03 -17.72
C SER A 175 -13.27 -15.00 -17.97
N ASN A 176 -14.00 -15.13 -19.08
CA ASN A 176 -15.16 -14.30 -19.41
C ASN A 176 -16.41 -15.17 -19.49
#